data_AF-A0A0F3II03-F1
#
_entry.id   AF-A0A0F3II03-F1
#
_cell.length_a   1.000
_cell.length_b   1.000
_cell.length_c   1.000
_cell.angle_alpha   90.00
_cell.angle_beta   90.00
_cell.angle_gamma   90.00
#
_symmetry.space_group_name_H-M   'P 1'
#
loop_
_entity.id
_entity.type
_entity.pdbx_description
1 polymer ?
#
loop_
_entity_poly.entity_id
_entity_poly.type
_entity_poly.pdbx_seq_one_letter_code
_entity_poly.pdbx_strand_id
1 'polypeptide(L)' 'MRVPTAFFGQNNQFNQASCKTISPSTLCGPEGVAMDAADNLYVVDAYRDRVVQFFKTLIQR' A
#
# COMPACT_ATOMS: atom_id res chain seq x y z
N MET A 1 9.24 -11.11 2.44
CA MET A 1 8.28 -10.01 2.67
C MET A 1 8.42 -9.05 1.48
N ARG A 2 7.35 -8.78 0.72
CA ARG A 2 7.41 -7.86 -0.44
C ARG A 2 7.39 -6.41 0.07
N VAL A 3 8.24 -5.55 -0.48
CA VAL A 3 8.30 -4.12 -0.13
C VAL A 3 7.33 -3.36 -1.05
N PRO A 4 6.52 -2.42 -0.53
CA PRO A 4 5.61 -1.62 -1.36
C PRO A 4 6.38 -0.59 -2.19
N THR A 5 5.90 -0.37 -3.40
CA THR A 5 6.65 0.29 -4.47
C THR A 5 5.92 1.49 -5.07
N ALA A 6 4.61 1.63 -4.84
CA ALA A 6 3.87 2.85 -5.17
C ALA A 6 2.68 3.07 -4.21
N PHE A 7 2.30 4.34 -4.05
CA PHE A 7 1.13 4.79 -3.29
C PHE A 7 0.24 5.61 -4.21
N PHE A 8 -1.05 5.29 -4.25
CA PHE A 8 -2.05 6.02 -5.03
C PHE A 8 -3.08 6.63 -4.07
N GLY A 9 -3.33 7.93 -4.21
CA GLY A 9 -4.13 8.71 -3.23
C GLY A 9 -3.26 9.45 -2.20
N GLN A 10 -3.88 10.41 -1.50
CA GLN A 10 -3.32 11.42 -0.58
C GLN A 10 -2.76 12.70 -1.23
N ASN A 11 -3.66 13.59 -1.65
CA ASN A 11 -3.33 14.98 -1.96
C ASN A 11 -3.04 15.77 -0.67
N ASN A 12 -1.78 15.77 -0.24
CA ASN A 12 -1.22 16.74 0.72
C ASN A 12 -1.92 16.82 2.09
N GLN A 13 -2.52 15.72 2.58
CA GLN A 13 -3.18 15.64 3.90
C GLN A 13 -2.67 14.38 4.64
N PHE A 14 -1.84 14.57 5.67
CA PHE A 14 -1.22 13.48 6.46
C PHE A 14 -1.81 13.32 7.85
N ASN A 15 -2.92 14.00 8.17
CA ASN A 15 -3.51 14.01 9.50
C ASN A 15 -4.60 12.94 9.64
N GLN A 16 -4.26 11.65 9.49
CA GLN A 16 -5.23 10.59 9.74
C GLN A 16 -4.75 9.50 10.72
N ALA A 17 -5.51 9.46 11.82
CA ALA A 17 -5.79 8.43 12.83
C ALA A 17 -4.67 7.47 13.28
N SER A 18 -4.45 7.48 14.61
CA SER A 18 -4.04 6.45 15.61
C SER A 18 -3.09 5.28 15.28
N CYS A 19 -2.87 4.90 14.03
CA CYS A 19 -1.92 3.88 13.60
C CYS A 19 -0.50 4.48 13.55
N LYS A 20 0.10 4.54 14.74
CA LYS A 20 1.45 5.04 15.00
C LYS A 20 2.46 4.34 14.08
N THR A 21 3.17 5.13 13.29
CA THR A 21 4.17 4.78 12.25
C THR A 21 3.62 4.81 10.82
N ILE A 22 3.80 5.96 10.17
CA ILE A 22 3.72 6.09 8.71
C ILE A 22 4.99 5.46 8.14
N SER A 23 4.87 4.27 7.57
CA SER A 23 5.91 3.74 6.69
C SER A 23 5.25 3.20 5.42
N PRO A 24 6.03 3.08 4.34
CA PRO A 24 5.60 2.34 3.17
C PRO A 24 5.06 0.95 3.52
N SER A 25 5.73 0.28 4.45
CA SER A 25 5.50 -1.12 4.85
C SER A 25 4.39 -1.32 5.90
N THR A 26 3.81 -0.27 6.48
CA THR A 26 2.74 -0.40 7.46
C THR A 26 1.38 -0.17 6.80
N LEU A 27 0.40 -1.02 7.11
CA LEU A 27 -1.01 -0.86 6.75
C LEU A 27 -1.82 -0.50 8.01
N CYS A 28 -2.91 0.24 7.85
CA CYS A 28 -3.81 0.70 8.90
C CYS A 28 -5.27 0.58 8.45
N GLY A 29 -5.96 -0.48 8.89
CA GLY A 29 -7.33 -0.77 8.43
C GLY A 29 -7.39 -1.14 6.95
N PRO A 30 -6.67 -2.19 6.49
CA PRO A 30 -6.84 -2.67 5.13
C PRO A 30 -8.23 -3.29 4.98
N GLU A 31 -9.01 -2.81 4.02
CA GLU A 31 -10.39 -3.30 3.78
C GLU A 31 -10.50 -4.15 2.52
N GLY A 32 -9.54 -4.05 1.60
CA GLY A 32 -9.60 -4.72 0.32
C GLY A 32 -8.23 -5.07 -0.26
N VAL A 33 -8.21 -6.14 -1.05
CA VAL A 33 -7.02 -6.67 -1.73
C VAL A 33 -7.38 -7.08 -3.16
N ALA A 34 -6.54 -6.71 -4.12
CA ALA A 34 -6.66 -7.10 -5.53
C ALA A 34 -5.29 -7.39 -6.14
N MET A 35 -5.27 -8.17 -7.22
CA MET A 35 -4.06 -8.50 -7.98
C MET A 35 -4.29 -8.21 -9.47
N ASP A 36 -3.30 -7.63 -10.15
CA ASP A 36 -3.35 -7.43 -11.60
C ASP A 36 -2.74 -8.62 -12.38
N ALA A 37 -2.86 -8.59 -13.71
CA ALA A 37 -2.32 -9.63 -14.60
C ALA A 37 -0.78 -9.73 -14.59
N ALA A 38 -0.09 -8.76 -14.00
CA ALA A 38 1.36 -8.76 -13.80
C ALA A 38 1.75 -9.23 -12.39
N ASP A 39 0.80 -9.79 -11.61
CA ASP A 39 0.95 -10.24 -10.22
C ASP A 39 1.36 -9.14 -9.23
N ASN A 40 1.04 -7.88 -9.52
CA ASN A 40 1.18 -6.80 -8.55
C ASN A 40 0.01 -6.85 -7.58
N LEU A 41 0.31 -6.69 -6.29
CA LEU A 41 -0.69 -6.68 -5.22
C LEU A 41 -1.08 -5.24 -4.89
N TYR A 42 -2.37 -4.98 -4.81
CA TYR A 42 -2.94 -3.70 -4.39
C TYR A 42 -3.72 -3.89 -3.11
N VAL A 43 -3.49 -3.03 -2.13
CA VAL A 43 -4.19 -3.05 -0.84
C VAL A 43 -4.84 -1.69 -0.60
N VAL A 44 -6.14 -1.70 -0.33
CA VAL A 44 -6.90 -0.50 0.06
C VAL A 44 -6.68 -0.27 1.55
N ASP A 45 -5.90 0.76 1.89
CA ASP A 45 -5.55 1.17 3.24
C ASP A 45 -6.50 2.28 3.69
N ALA A 46 -7.74 1.90 4.00
CA ALA A 46 -8.90 2.78 4.03
C ALA A 46 -8.79 3.88 5.10
N TYR A 47 -8.26 3.56 6.30
CA TYR A 47 -8.03 4.59 7.33
C TYR A 47 -6.89 5.55 7.01
N ARG A 48 -6.18 5.34 5.91
CA ARG A 48 -5.16 6.25 5.40
C ARG A 48 -5.53 6.85 4.05
N ASP A 49 -6.76 6.68 3.55
CA ASP A 49 -7.20 7.21 2.25
C ASP A 49 -6.19 6.95 1.10
N ARG A 50 -5.59 5.76 1.10
CA ARG A 50 -4.61 5.37 0.06
C ARG A 50 -4.80 3.95 -0.42
N VAL A 51 -4.29 3.68 -1.61
CA VAL A 51 -4.04 2.35 -2.12
C VAL A 51 -2.53 2.13 -2.16
N VAL A 52 -2.08 1.02 -1.57
CA VAL A 52 -0.67 0.61 -1.55
C VAL A 52 -0.45 -0.48 -2.60
N GLN A 53 0.49 -0.27 -3.51
CA GLN A 53 0.91 -1.25 -4.50
C GLN A 53 2.22 -1.93 -4.08
N PHE A 54 2.27 -3.24 -4.20
CA PHE A 54 3.47 -4.06 -4.04
C PHE A 54 3.79 -4.72 -5.37
N PHE A 55 4.86 -4.27 -6.03
CA PHE A 55 5.30 -4.93 -7.27
C PHE A 55 5.67 -6.39 -7.01
N LYS A 56 5.34 -7.26 -7.96
CA LYS A 56 6.04 -8.53 -8.06
C LYS A 56 7.49 -8.25 -8.37
N THR A 57 8.35 -8.47 -7.38
CA THR A 57 9.79 -8.44 -7.61
C THR A 57 10.13 -9.55 -8.60
N LEU A 58 10.48 -9.18 -9.84
CA LEU A 58 11.18 -10.07 -10.75
C LEU A 58 12.64 -10.04 -10.32
N ILE A 59 13.05 -10.93 -9.40
CA ILE A 59 14.47 -11.21 -9.25
C ILE A 59 14.85 -12.04 -10.49
N GLN A 60 15.35 -11.37 -11.53
CA GLN A 60 16.21 -12.04 -12.50
C GLN A 60 17.50 -12.40 -11.75
N ARG A 61 17.83 -13.70 -11.76
CA ARG A 61 18.99 -14.26 -11.07
C ARG A 61 20.29 -13.71 -11.63
#